data_AF-C1N0U3-F1
#
_entry.id   AF-C1N0U3-F1
#
_cell.length_a   1.000
_cell.length_b   1.000
_cell.length_c   1.000
_cell.angle_alpha   90.00
_cell.angle_beta   90.00
_cell.angle_gamma   90.00
#
_symmetry.space_group_name_H-M   'P 1'
#
loop_
_entity.id
_entity.type
_entity.pdbx_description
1 polymer ?
#
loop_
_entity_poly.entity_id
_entity_poly.type
_entity_poly.pdbx_seq_one_letter_code
_entity_poly.pdbx_strand_id
1 'polypeptide(L)'
;MAAALIAPHLPGCAYASALCIVINGIARTPKRSRRLISGTPLYLYQVALAFQILVYPALTLSAWSASRGGLYSVSWLKDGWGSNAMADAKLYERAFMCAVMGFMVKDLYLFKDDALFFLHHVVAIVGLLLFFVVPAGLGSFILGTTIFELGNFTFNIALVYGKDSGRATSGRTKHLAEVCYAVGMPLSNVVGGAMFLWFATFPGLKGTSWVYGLGAMWFGLIAGRLLVVYGRWGAYVESRKLGSARGPGGERRSARIAAAPAGPKRE
;
A
#
# COMPACT_ATOMS: atom_id res chain seq x y z
N MET A 1 -1.77 0.60 -31.74
CA MET A 1 -2.54 1.69 -31.10
C MET A 1 -2.13 1.91 -29.64
N ALA A 2 -2.19 0.91 -28.75
CA ALA A 2 -1.84 1.06 -27.33
C ALA A 2 -0.44 1.64 -27.08
N ALA A 3 0.59 1.16 -27.80
CA ALA A 3 1.95 1.67 -27.68
C ALA A 3 2.06 3.18 -27.97
N ALA A 4 1.30 3.69 -28.94
CA ALA A 4 1.29 5.13 -29.28
C ALA A 4 0.61 5.98 -28.19
N LEU A 5 -0.35 5.43 -27.46
CA LEU A 5 -1.00 6.10 -26.33
C LEU A 5 -0.12 6.09 -25.08
N ILE A 6 0.70 5.05 -24.88
CA ILE A 6 1.59 4.91 -23.72
C ILE A 6 2.88 5.71 -23.90
N ALA A 7 3.44 5.71 -25.13
CA ALA A 7 4.77 6.27 -25.41
C ALA A 7 4.99 7.70 -24.86
N PRO A 8 4.04 8.65 -24.95
CA PRO A 8 4.22 10.00 -24.41
C PRO A 8 4.43 10.04 -22.88
N HIS A 9 4.01 9.02 -22.14
CA HIS A 9 4.13 8.95 -20.68
C HIS A 9 5.43 8.28 -20.21
N LEU A 10 6.13 7.56 -21.10
CA LEU A 10 7.33 6.80 -20.74
C LEU A 10 8.45 7.64 -20.12
N PRO A 11 8.77 8.87 -20.62
CA PRO A 11 9.79 9.70 -19.98
C PRO A 11 9.44 10.06 -18.53
N GLY A 12 8.17 10.39 -18.26
CA GLY A 12 7.69 10.68 -16.91
C GLY A 12 7.76 9.46 -15.99
N CYS A 13 7.39 8.27 -16.50
CA CYS A 13 7.49 7.01 -15.76
C CYS A 13 8.95 6.66 -15.43
N ALA A 14 9.86 6.82 -16.40
CA ALA A 14 11.29 6.58 -16.20
C ALA A 14 11.88 7.55 -15.16
N TYR A 15 11.55 8.85 -15.26
CA TYR A 15 11.98 9.85 -14.29
C TYR A 15 11.47 9.54 -12.87
N ALA A 16 10.18 9.25 -12.72
CA ALA A 16 9.59 8.90 -11.43
C ALA A 16 10.21 7.62 -10.84
N SER A 17 10.51 6.63 -11.67
CA SER A 17 11.20 5.39 -11.25
C SER A 17 12.61 5.68 -10.74
N ALA A 18 13.39 6.46 -11.48
CA ALA A 18 14.73 6.87 -11.07
C ALA A 18 14.70 7.65 -9.75
N LEU A 19 13.76 8.58 -9.60
CA LEU A 19 13.58 9.36 -8.37
C LEU A 19 13.22 8.46 -7.18
N CYS A 20 12.31 7.50 -7.35
CA CYS A 20 11.94 6.54 -6.30
C CYS A 20 13.13 5.68 -5.87
N ILE A 21 13.97 5.26 -6.81
CA ILE A 21 15.22 4.52 -6.51
C ILE A 21 16.18 5.39 -5.70
N VAL A 22 16.36 6.66 -6.07
CA VAL A 22 17.21 7.61 -5.33
C VAL A 22 16.68 7.85 -3.92
N ILE A 23 15.38 8.09 -3.76
CA ILE A 23 14.71 8.26 -2.45
C ILE A 23 14.97 7.03 -1.57
N ASN A 24 14.82 5.82 -2.11
CA ASN A 24 15.15 4.59 -1.40
C ASN A 24 16.63 4.52 -1.00
N GLY A 25 17.54 4.91 -1.89
CA GLY A 25 18.97 4.99 -1.60
C GLY A 25 19.27 5.91 -0.42
N ILE A 26 18.65 7.09 -0.38
CA ILE A 26 18.78 8.05 0.72
C ILE A 26 18.19 7.48 2.01
N ALA A 27 16.98 6.92 1.95
CA ALA A 27 16.29 6.35 3.11
C ALA A 27 17.06 5.15 3.72
N ARG A 28 17.87 4.46 2.93
CA ARG A 28 18.76 3.37 3.37
C ARG A 28 20.01 3.84 4.13
N THR A 29 20.39 5.12 4.04
CA THR A 29 21.62 5.66 4.64
C THR A 29 21.70 5.44 6.15
N PRO A 30 20.67 5.76 6.96
CA PRO A 30 20.72 5.56 8.41
C PRO A 30 20.84 4.08 8.80
N LYS A 31 21.78 3.71 9.68
CA LYS A 31 21.95 2.32 10.15
C LYS A 31 20.65 1.71 10.71
N ARG A 32 19.86 2.52 11.44
CA ARG A 32 18.59 2.10 12.05
C ARG A 32 17.54 1.70 11.01
N SER A 33 17.53 2.31 9.83
CA SER A 33 16.52 2.06 8.79
C SER A 33 16.77 0.76 8.03
N ARG A 34 17.96 0.15 8.17
CA ARG A 34 18.31 -1.15 7.59
C ARG A 34 17.83 -2.35 8.41
N ARG A 35 17.30 -2.12 9.61
CA ARG A 35 16.73 -3.18 10.46
C ARG A 35 15.60 -3.88 9.69
N LEU A 36 15.61 -5.21 9.70
CA LEU A 36 14.54 -5.99 9.09
C LEU A 36 13.29 -5.99 9.97
N ILE A 37 12.13 -5.84 9.35
CA ILE A 37 10.80 -6.04 9.91
C ILE A 37 10.13 -7.05 8.98
N SER A 38 9.78 -8.22 9.51
CA SER A 38 9.22 -9.33 8.72
C SER A 38 10.07 -9.71 7.50
N GLY A 39 11.40 -9.69 7.63
CA GLY A 39 12.34 -10.02 6.55
C GLY A 39 12.65 -8.86 5.59
N THR A 40 11.97 -7.72 5.72
CA THR A 40 12.12 -6.57 4.82
C THR A 40 12.75 -5.36 5.55
N PRO A 41 13.69 -4.63 4.94
CA PRO A 41 14.27 -3.44 5.56
C PRO A 41 13.24 -2.34 5.93
N LEU A 42 13.37 -1.77 7.12
CA LEU A 42 12.48 -0.73 7.66
C LEU A 42 12.32 0.48 6.73
N TYR A 43 13.40 0.90 6.06
CA TYR A 43 13.36 2.09 5.19
C TYR A 43 12.33 1.96 4.05
N LEU A 44 12.04 0.75 3.58
CA LEU A 44 11.03 0.52 2.53
C LEU A 44 9.63 0.83 3.02
N TYR A 45 9.31 0.43 4.25
CA TYR A 45 8.03 0.80 4.88
C TYR A 45 7.95 2.30 5.13
N GLN A 46 9.05 2.96 5.50
CA GLN A 46 9.06 4.41 5.73
C GLN A 46 8.79 5.19 4.44
N VAL A 47 9.43 4.81 3.33
CA VAL A 47 9.17 5.41 2.02
C VAL A 47 7.74 5.12 1.57
N ALA A 48 7.24 3.89 1.76
CA ALA A 48 5.85 3.54 1.48
C ALA A 48 4.86 4.44 2.23
N LEU A 49 5.03 4.57 3.55
CA LEU A 49 4.18 5.42 4.38
C LEU A 49 4.13 6.86 3.85
N ALA A 50 5.28 7.43 3.45
CA ALA A 50 5.34 8.79 2.92
C ALA A 50 4.55 8.93 1.60
N PHE A 51 4.68 7.97 0.68
CA PHE A 51 3.92 8.00 -0.58
C PHE A 51 2.41 7.85 -0.34
N GLN A 52 2.03 6.92 0.54
CA GLN A 52 0.64 6.58 0.81
C GLN A 52 -0.13 7.70 1.51
N ILE A 53 0.53 8.49 2.37
CA ILE A 53 -0.13 9.57 3.12
C ILE A 53 0.09 10.96 2.51
N LEU A 54 1.18 11.20 1.79
CA LEU A 54 1.51 12.52 1.23
C LEU A 54 1.34 12.55 -0.28
N VAL A 55 2.04 11.70 -1.01
CA VAL A 55 2.16 11.81 -2.48
C VAL A 55 0.86 11.44 -3.18
N TYR A 56 0.30 10.25 -2.90
CA TYR A 56 -0.90 9.79 -3.60
C TYR A 56 -2.15 10.61 -3.25
N PRO A 57 -2.42 10.94 -1.97
CA PRO A 57 -3.54 11.81 -1.65
C PRO A 57 -3.40 13.20 -2.26
N ALA A 58 -2.21 13.82 -2.20
CA ALA A 58 -2.02 15.17 -2.77
C ALA A 58 -2.20 15.20 -4.28
N LEU A 59 -1.69 14.20 -5.01
CA LEU A 59 -1.88 14.10 -6.46
C LEU A 59 -3.32 13.80 -6.84
N THR A 60 -4.00 12.93 -6.09
CA THR A 60 -5.42 12.61 -6.29
C THR A 60 -6.30 13.84 -6.05
N LEU A 61 -6.10 14.54 -4.95
CA LEU A 61 -6.86 15.74 -4.62
C LEU A 61 -6.61 16.86 -5.63
N SER A 62 -5.35 17.04 -6.08
CA SER A 62 -5.00 18.00 -7.13
C SER A 62 -5.67 17.66 -8.47
N ALA A 63 -5.65 16.39 -8.87
CA ALA A 63 -6.33 15.93 -10.09
C ALA A 63 -7.84 16.16 -10.02
N TRP A 64 -8.44 15.86 -8.86
CA TRP A 64 -9.88 16.03 -8.67
C TRP A 64 -10.29 17.51 -8.61
N SER A 65 -9.48 18.37 -7.97
CA SER A 65 -9.74 19.82 -7.92
C SER A 65 -9.55 20.51 -9.27
N ALA A 66 -8.63 20.03 -10.10
CA ALA A 66 -8.36 20.56 -11.44
C ALA A 66 -9.33 20.02 -12.52
N SER A 67 -10.33 19.23 -12.13
CA SER A 67 -11.22 18.59 -13.09
C SER A 67 -12.12 19.60 -13.82
N ARG A 68 -12.45 19.29 -15.09
CA ARG A 68 -13.23 20.18 -15.97
C ARG A 68 -14.67 20.43 -15.49
N GLY A 69 -15.20 19.62 -14.58
CA GLY A 69 -16.54 19.76 -14.02
C GLY A 69 -16.63 20.72 -12.84
N GLY A 70 -15.54 21.41 -12.50
CA GLY A 70 -15.43 22.24 -11.31
C GLY A 70 -14.73 21.52 -10.15
N LEU A 71 -14.65 22.20 -9.02
CA LEU A 71 -13.95 21.72 -7.84
C LEU A 71 -14.60 20.42 -7.33
N TYR A 72 -13.84 19.33 -7.31
CA TYR A 72 -14.29 18.01 -6.83
C TYR A 72 -15.52 17.44 -7.54
N SER A 73 -15.62 17.62 -8.87
CA SER A 73 -16.72 17.05 -9.64
C SER A 73 -16.76 15.52 -9.59
N VAL A 74 -17.92 14.93 -9.33
CA VAL A 74 -18.15 13.48 -9.43
C VAL A 74 -18.01 12.99 -10.88
N SER A 75 -18.21 13.86 -11.88
CA SER A 75 -18.05 13.50 -13.29
C SER A 75 -16.61 13.06 -13.61
N TRP A 76 -15.62 13.64 -12.94
CA TRP A 76 -14.20 13.29 -13.10
C TRP A 76 -13.93 11.80 -12.89
N LEU A 77 -14.68 11.15 -12.00
CA LEU A 77 -14.54 9.73 -11.74
C LEU A 77 -14.86 8.87 -12.97
N LYS A 78 -15.67 9.37 -13.89
CA LYS A 78 -16.07 8.70 -15.14
C LYS A 78 -15.18 9.08 -16.32
N ASP A 79 -14.45 10.19 -16.24
CA ASP A 79 -13.63 10.69 -17.34
C ASP A 79 -12.47 9.75 -17.68
N GLY A 80 -12.11 9.69 -18.96
CA GLY A 80 -10.86 9.10 -19.44
C GLY A 80 -9.79 10.15 -19.73
N TRP A 81 -8.85 9.79 -20.61
CA TRP A 81 -7.81 10.71 -21.09
C TRP A 81 -8.33 11.78 -22.05
N GLY A 82 -9.46 11.53 -22.74
CA GLY A 82 -10.00 12.41 -23.78
C GLY A 82 -9.15 12.41 -25.05
N SER A 83 -9.30 13.45 -25.88
CA SER A 83 -8.58 13.57 -27.16
C SER A 83 -7.11 14.00 -27.02
N ASN A 84 -6.72 14.59 -25.88
CA ASN A 84 -5.35 15.02 -25.62
C ASN A 84 -4.92 14.64 -24.20
N ALA A 85 -4.33 13.44 -24.07
CA ALA A 85 -3.81 12.92 -22.80
C ALA A 85 -2.65 13.77 -22.22
N MET A 86 -1.99 14.58 -23.05
CA MET A 86 -0.85 15.42 -22.68
C MET A 86 -1.23 16.86 -22.32
N ALA A 87 -2.52 17.23 -22.43
CA ALA A 87 -2.99 18.56 -22.05
C ALA A 87 -2.72 18.88 -20.56
N ASP A 88 -2.57 20.16 -20.23
CA ASP A 88 -2.31 20.61 -18.85
C ASP A 88 -3.40 20.18 -17.87
N ALA A 89 -4.65 20.12 -18.33
CA ALA A 89 -5.79 19.62 -17.56
C ALA A 89 -5.65 18.14 -17.11
N LYS A 90 -4.66 17.40 -17.63
CA LYS A 90 -4.36 16.01 -17.27
C LYS A 90 -3.02 15.83 -16.55
N LEU A 91 -2.37 16.94 -16.17
CA LEU A 91 -1.04 16.92 -15.55
C LEU A 91 -1.01 16.07 -14.28
N TYR A 92 -1.97 16.25 -13.37
CA TYR A 92 -1.97 15.56 -12.09
C TYR A 92 -2.31 14.08 -12.21
N GLU A 93 -3.20 13.71 -13.13
CA GLU A 93 -3.43 12.29 -13.44
C GLU A 93 -2.16 11.64 -14.00
N ARG A 94 -1.46 12.28 -14.93
CA ARG A 94 -0.17 11.78 -15.43
C ARG A 94 0.85 11.64 -14.31
N ALA A 95 0.98 12.67 -13.46
CA ALA A 95 1.92 12.66 -12.34
C ALA A 95 1.60 11.52 -11.35
N PHE A 96 0.32 11.28 -11.05
CA PHE A 96 -0.12 10.16 -10.22
C PHE A 96 0.30 8.82 -10.82
N MET A 97 -0.03 8.59 -12.10
CA MET A 97 0.30 7.34 -12.78
C MET A 97 1.82 7.10 -12.80
N CYS A 98 2.61 8.13 -13.10
CA CYS A 98 4.07 8.04 -13.07
C CYS A 98 4.59 7.77 -11.65
N ALA A 99 4.02 8.39 -10.61
CA ALA A 99 4.42 8.17 -9.22
C ALA A 99 4.13 6.74 -8.75
N VAL A 100 2.96 6.18 -9.09
CA VAL A 100 2.63 4.77 -8.82
C VAL A 100 3.57 3.85 -9.58
N MET A 101 3.83 4.11 -10.87
CA MET A 101 4.77 3.33 -11.67
C MET A 101 6.16 3.31 -11.03
N GLY A 102 6.70 4.49 -10.70
CA GLY A 102 8.02 4.60 -10.10
C GLY A 102 8.13 3.88 -8.76
N PHE A 103 7.06 3.94 -7.96
CA PHE A 103 6.98 3.24 -6.68
C PHE A 103 6.94 1.71 -6.85
N MET A 104 6.25 1.19 -7.88
CA MET A 104 6.20 -0.24 -8.15
C MET A 104 7.54 -0.76 -8.72
N VAL A 105 8.16 0.00 -9.62
CA VAL A 105 9.43 -0.38 -10.26
C VAL A 105 10.57 -0.45 -9.25
N LYS A 106 10.65 0.48 -8.28
CA LYS A 106 11.68 0.40 -7.23
C LYS A 106 11.59 -0.90 -6.43
N ASP A 107 10.39 -1.45 -6.26
CA ASP A 107 10.13 -2.61 -5.43
C ASP A 107 10.42 -3.92 -6.17
N LEU A 108 10.21 -3.97 -7.49
CA LEU A 108 10.62 -5.14 -8.30
C LEU A 108 12.09 -5.52 -8.11
N TYR A 109 12.97 -4.52 -8.05
CA TYR A 109 14.40 -4.76 -7.87
C TYR A 109 14.73 -5.33 -6.48
N LEU A 110 14.00 -4.89 -5.46
CA LEU A 110 14.27 -5.21 -4.06
C LEU A 110 13.64 -6.53 -3.61
N PHE A 111 12.51 -6.91 -4.21
CA PHE A 111 11.73 -8.08 -3.85
C PHE A 111 11.79 -9.18 -4.92
N LYS A 112 12.83 -9.19 -5.75
CA LYS A 112 13.02 -10.21 -6.79
C LYS A 112 13.03 -11.66 -6.27
N ASP A 113 13.37 -11.84 -4.99
CA ASP A 113 13.45 -13.15 -4.34
C ASP A 113 12.12 -13.53 -3.64
N ASP A 114 11.16 -12.60 -3.53
CA ASP A 114 9.78 -12.88 -3.07
C ASP A 114 8.86 -12.96 -4.29
N ALA A 115 8.66 -14.18 -4.79
CA ALA A 115 7.91 -14.41 -6.03
C ALA A 115 6.47 -13.87 -5.98
N LEU A 116 5.79 -13.95 -4.82
CA LEU A 116 4.43 -13.48 -4.68
C LEU A 116 4.38 -11.95 -4.73
N PHE A 117 5.28 -11.29 -4.02
CA PHE A 117 5.37 -9.84 -4.00
C PHE A 117 5.81 -9.29 -5.36
N PHE A 118 6.78 -9.94 -6.01
CA PHE A 118 7.21 -9.62 -7.36
C PHE A 118 6.07 -9.75 -8.36
N LEU A 119 5.36 -10.89 -8.37
CA LEU A 119 4.23 -11.12 -9.27
C LEU A 119 3.12 -10.08 -9.04
N HIS A 120 2.81 -9.75 -7.78
CA HIS A 120 1.85 -8.71 -7.44
C HIS A 120 2.22 -7.36 -8.07
N HIS A 121 3.50 -6.96 -8.00
CA HIS A 121 3.98 -5.71 -8.59
C HIS A 121 3.95 -5.74 -10.12
N VAL A 122 4.32 -6.87 -10.75
CA VAL A 122 4.21 -7.03 -12.20
C VAL A 122 2.76 -6.87 -12.65
N VAL A 123 1.81 -7.54 -11.99
CA VAL A 123 0.38 -7.42 -12.31
C VAL A 123 -0.11 -5.99 -12.09
N ALA A 124 0.31 -5.32 -11.01
CA ALA A 124 -0.04 -3.92 -10.75
C ALA A 124 0.50 -2.98 -11.84
N ILE A 125 1.74 -3.18 -12.29
CA ILE A 125 2.35 -2.43 -13.40
C ILE A 125 1.60 -2.67 -14.71
N VAL A 126 1.27 -3.91 -15.03
CA VAL A 126 0.47 -4.23 -16.22
C VAL A 126 -0.90 -3.56 -16.14
N GLY A 127 -1.57 -3.65 -15.00
CA GLY A 127 -2.83 -2.95 -14.76
C GLY A 127 -2.69 -1.44 -14.98
N LEU A 128 -1.67 -0.82 -14.39
CA LEU A 128 -1.38 0.61 -14.54
C LEU A 128 -1.14 1.00 -16.01
N LEU A 129 -0.44 0.16 -16.78
CA LEU A 129 -0.22 0.38 -18.21
C LEU A 129 -1.51 0.32 -19.01
N LEU A 130 -2.44 -0.58 -18.67
CA LEU A 130 -3.77 -0.63 -19.29
C LEU A 130 -4.58 0.63 -19.00
N PHE A 131 -4.39 1.27 -17.84
CA PHE A 131 -5.06 2.51 -17.50
C PHE A 131 -4.56 3.74 -18.28
N PHE A 132 -3.40 3.68 -18.95
CA PHE A 132 -3.01 4.70 -19.93
C PHE A 132 -3.82 4.64 -21.24
N VAL A 133 -4.48 3.52 -21.52
CA VAL A 133 -5.26 3.33 -22.76
C VAL A 133 -6.76 3.24 -22.52
N VAL A 134 -7.20 3.37 -21.26
CA VAL A 134 -8.61 3.25 -20.90
C VAL A 134 -9.42 4.45 -21.42
N PRO A 135 -10.60 4.23 -22.04
CA PRO A 135 -11.42 5.32 -22.56
C PRO A 135 -12.20 6.06 -21.46
N ALA A 136 -12.39 5.45 -20.30
CA ALA A 136 -13.22 5.98 -19.21
C ALA A 136 -12.73 5.50 -17.85
N GLY A 137 -13.14 6.20 -16.79
CA GLY A 137 -12.92 5.76 -15.42
C GLY A 137 -11.52 5.98 -14.85
N LEU A 138 -10.73 6.87 -15.45
CA LEU A 138 -9.39 7.22 -14.96
C LEU A 138 -9.45 7.80 -13.55
N GLY A 139 -10.39 8.69 -13.26
CA GLY A 139 -10.57 9.26 -11.93
C GLY A 139 -10.95 8.20 -10.89
N SER A 140 -11.84 7.27 -11.25
CA SER A 140 -12.20 6.13 -10.38
C SER A 140 -10.99 5.27 -10.05
N PHE A 141 -10.11 5.02 -11.02
CA PHE A 141 -8.87 4.28 -10.80
C PHE A 141 -7.91 5.01 -9.87
N ILE A 142 -7.69 6.30 -10.07
CA ILE A 142 -6.77 7.10 -9.25
C ILE A 142 -7.26 7.16 -7.80
N LEU A 143 -8.55 7.49 -7.60
CA LEU A 143 -9.14 7.54 -6.26
C LEU A 143 -9.17 6.16 -5.61
N GLY A 144 -9.56 5.13 -6.36
CA GLY A 144 -9.56 3.75 -5.90
C GLY A 144 -8.16 3.32 -5.43
N THR A 145 -7.15 3.51 -6.28
CA THR A 145 -5.74 3.19 -5.96
C THR A 145 -5.29 3.90 -4.69
N THR A 146 -5.61 5.18 -4.53
CA THR A 146 -5.29 5.93 -3.31
C THR A 146 -5.97 5.35 -2.08
N ILE A 147 -7.24 4.96 -2.17
CA ILE A 147 -7.96 4.32 -1.05
C ILE A 147 -7.31 2.98 -0.67
N PHE A 148 -6.91 2.16 -1.65
CA PHE A 148 -6.17 0.92 -1.37
C PHE A 148 -4.83 1.17 -0.69
N GLU A 149 -4.10 2.18 -1.17
CA GLU A 149 -2.83 2.57 -0.59
C GLU A 149 -2.98 3.12 0.83
N LEU A 150 -4.10 3.76 1.17
CA LEU A 150 -4.44 4.09 2.55
C LEU A 150 -4.72 2.85 3.42
N GLY A 151 -5.29 1.79 2.83
CA GLY A 151 -5.36 0.47 3.47
C GLY A 151 -3.98 -0.09 3.78
N ASN A 152 -3.11 -0.14 2.77
CA ASN A 152 -1.71 -0.58 2.91
C ASN A 152 -0.92 0.30 3.89
N PHE A 153 -1.24 1.59 3.99
CA PHE A 153 -0.67 2.49 5.00
C PHE A 153 -0.96 2.00 6.42
N THR A 154 -2.21 1.60 6.70
CA THR A 154 -2.55 1.05 8.03
C THR A 154 -1.81 -0.25 8.33
N PHE A 155 -1.60 -1.11 7.32
CA PHE A 155 -0.76 -2.30 7.43
C PHE A 155 0.70 -1.95 7.76
N ASN A 156 1.27 -0.96 7.05
CA ASN A 156 2.63 -0.50 7.28
C ASN A 156 2.79 0.10 8.69
N ILE A 157 1.79 0.81 9.21
CA ILE A 157 1.75 1.25 10.61
C ILE A 157 1.80 0.06 11.57
N ALA A 158 1.01 -0.99 11.34
CA ALA A 158 1.01 -2.18 12.20
C ALA A 158 2.35 -2.94 12.13
N LEU A 159 3.04 -2.97 10.99
CA LEU A 159 4.37 -3.57 10.91
C LEU A 159 5.42 -2.76 11.68
N VAL A 160 5.40 -1.43 11.57
CA VAL A 160 6.42 -0.57 12.19
C VAL A 160 6.17 -0.39 13.69
N TYR A 161 4.90 -0.23 14.09
CA TYR A 161 4.50 0.17 15.44
C TYR A 161 3.60 -0.85 16.16
N GLY A 162 3.16 -1.92 15.51
CA GLY A 162 2.26 -2.92 16.08
C GLY A 162 2.93 -3.94 16.99
N LYS A 163 2.32 -5.12 17.12
CA LYS A 163 2.70 -6.13 18.13
C LYS A 163 4.17 -6.57 18.04
N ASP A 164 4.69 -6.67 16.82
CA ASP A 164 6.05 -7.12 16.50
C ASP A 164 7.10 -6.01 16.67
N SER A 165 6.69 -4.79 16.99
CA SER A 165 7.62 -3.69 17.24
C SER A 165 8.41 -3.90 18.54
N GLY A 166 9.63 -3.34 18.61
CA GLY A 166 10.52 -3.52 19.75
C GLY A 166 10.00 -2.95 21.07
N ARG A 167 10.74 -3.19 22.17
CA ARG A 167 10.37 -2.74 23.52
C ARG A 167 10.23 -1.21 23.67
N ALA A 168 10.83 -0.44 22.77
CA ALA A 168 10.72 1.02 22.75
C ALA A 168 9.31 1.53 22.43
N THR A 169 8.45 0.71 21.80
CA THR A 169 7.08 1.09 21.46
C THR A 169 6.13 0.75 22.61
N SER A 170 5.40 1.75 23.12
CA SER A 170 4.44 1.55 24.22
C SER A 170 3.34 0.55 23.84
N GLY A 171 2.81 -0.18 24.83
CA GLY A 171 1.69 -1.10 24.61
C GLY A 171 0.44 -0.43 24.02
N ARG A 172 0.19 0.84 24.39
CA ARG A 172 -0.92 1.64 23.83
C ARG A 172 -0.72 1.92 22.35
N THR A 173 0.49 2.32 21.95
CA THR A 173 0.83 2.56 20.53
C THR A 173 0.70 1.28 19.72
N LYS A 174 1.19 0.15 20.24
CA LYS A 174 1.03 -1.17 19.59
C LYS A 174 -0.43 -1.51 19.37
N HIS A 175 -1.26 -1.32 20.39
CA HIS A 175 -2.69 -1.59 20.29
C HIS A 175 -3.37 -0.70 19.23
N LEU A 176 -3.11 0.61 19.27
CA LEU A 176 -3.67 1.54 18.29
C LEU A 176 -3.26 1.17 16.86
N ALA A 177 -2.00 0.81 16.64
CA ALA A 177 -1.51 0.40 15.32
C ALA A 177 -2.24 -0.84 14.78
N GLU A 178 -2.44 -1.88 15.61
CA GLU A 178 -3.18 -3.08 15.21
C GLU A 178 -4.67 -2.78 14.98
N VAL A 179 -5.30 -1.91 15.78
CA VAL A 179 -6.70 -1.48 15.57
C VAL A 179 -6.84 -0.71 14.27
N CYS A 180 -5.95 0.26 14.01
CA CYS A 180 -5.95 1.01 12.75
C CYS A 180 -5.85 0.08 11.55
N TYR A 181 -5.00 -0.96 11.62
CA TYR A 181 -4.91 -1.97 10.56
C TYR A 181 -6.17 -2.83 10.42
N ALA A 182 -6.69 -3.35 11.54
CA ALA A 182 -7.87 -4.21 11.57
C ALA A 182 -9.13 -3.52 11.04
N VAL A 183 -9.22 -2.19 11.15
CA VAL A 183 -10.33 -1.40 10.62
C VAL A 183 -10.02 -0.86 9.22
N GLY A 184 -8.86 -0.25 9.05
CA GLY A 184 -8.49 0.47 7.83
C GLY A 184 -8.35 -0.43 6.60
N MET A 185 -7.70 -1.57 6.74
CA MET A 185 -7.48 -2.48 5.62
C MET A 185 -8.79 -3.12 5.09
N PRO A 186 -9.71 -3.64 5.94
CA PRO A 186 -11.01 -4.09 5.44
C PRO A 186 -11.84 -2.96 4.81
N LEU A 187 -11.85 -1.78 5.44
CA LEU A 187 -12.61 -0.64 4.92
C LEU A 187 -12.12 -0.21 3.53
N SER A 188 -10.80 -0.09 3.33
CA SER A 188 -10.25 0.23 2.02
C SER A 188 -10.60 -0.81 0.97
N ASN A 189 -10.58 -2.10 1.33
CA ASN A 189 -10.94 -3.19 0.43
C ASN A 189 -12.41 -3.14 0.04
N VAL A 190 -13.32 -2.88 0.99
CA VAL A 190 -14.76 -2.76 0.72
C VAL A 190 -15.04 -1.58 -0.20
N VAL A 191 -14.53 -0.39 0.15
CA VAL A 191 -14.74 0.82 -0.66
C VAL A 191 -14.16 0.65 -2.05
N GLY A 192 -12.94 0.13 -2.13
CA GLY A 192 -12.25 -0.12 -3.36
C GLY A 192 -12.92 -1.17 -4.26
N GLY A 193 -13.42 -2.27 -3.67
CA GLY A 193 -14.22 -3.26 -4.39
C GLY A 193 -15.54 -2.68 -4.91
N ALA A 194 -16.22 -1.85 -4.11
CA ALA A 194 -17.44 -1.15 -4.55
C ALA A 194 -17.15 -0.19 -5.71
N MET A 195 -16.05 0.57 -5.63
CA MET A 195 -15.61 1.45 -6.72
C MET A 195 -15.29 0.67 -7.99
N PHE A 196 -14.69 -0.52 -7.89
CA PHE A 196 -14.45 -1.37 -9.04
C PHE A 196 -15.73 -1.81 -9.72
N LEU A 197 -16.68 -2.32 -8.94
CA LEU A 197 -17.95 -2.80 -9.45
C LEU A 197 -18.68 -1.67 -10.18
N TRP A 198 -18.61 -0.45 -9.64
CA TRP A 198 -19.12 0.74 -10.30
C TRP A 198 -18.36 1.08 -11.59
N PHE A 199 -17.02 1.09 -11.57
CA PHE A 199 -16.16 1.29 -12.74
C PHE A 199 -16.48 0.30 -13.87
N ALA A 200 -16.72 -0.97 -13.54
CA ALA A 200 -17.06 -2.02 -14.49
C ALA A 200 -18.42 -1.79 -15.21
N THR A 201 -19.24 -0.85 -14.73
CA THR A 201 -20.50 -0.47 -15.38
C THR A 201 -20.34 0.62 -16.44
N PHE A 202 -19.18 1.26 -16.56
CA PHE A 202 -19.02 2.40 -17.46
C PHE A 202 -19.12 2.00 -18.94
N PRO A 203 -19.71 2.85 -19.80
CA PRO A 203 -19.75 2.62 -21.24
C PRO A 203 -18.34 2.40 -21.81
N GLY A 204 -18.19 1.40 -22.69
CA GLY A 204 -16.89 0.99 -23.26
C GLY A 204 -16.08 0.04 -22.38
N LEU A 205 -16.43 -0.12 -21.10
CA LEU A 205 -15.78 -1.06 -20.18
C LEU A 205 -16.68 -2.27 -19.89
N LYS A 206 -17.98 -2.03 -19.75
CA LYS A 206 -18.98 -3.06 -19.48
C LYS A 206 -18.89 -4.20 -20.49
N GLY A 207 -18.75 -5.42 -20.00
CA GLY A 207 -18.70 -6.63 -20.83
C GLY A 207 -17.32 -6.97 -21.40
N THR A 208 -16.29 -6.16 -21.15
CA THR A 208 -14.94 -6.44 -21.64
C THR A 208 -14.22 -7.48 -20.77
N SER A 209 -13.57 -8.47 -21.41
CA SER A 209 -12.91 -9.58 -20.71
C SER A 209 -11.78 -9.13 -19.78
N TRP A 210 -11.03 -8.09 -20.15
CA TRP A 210 -9.92 -7.59 -19.33
C TRP A 210 -10.40 -6.96 -18.02
N VAL A 211 -11.58 -6.31 -18.00
CA VAL A 211 -12.17 -5.79 -16.76
C VAL A 211 -12.50 -6.96 -15.85
N TYR A 212 -13.15 -8.01 -16.33
CA TYR A 212 -13.44 -9.19 -15.51
C TYR A 212 -12.17 -9.89 -15.02
N GLY A 213 -11.15 -10.03 -15.87
CA GLY A 213 -9.85 -10.59 -15.50
C GLY A 213 -9.15 -9.77 -14.41
N LEU A 214 -9.09 -8.45 -14.58
CA LEU A 214 -8.53 -7.54 -13.58
C LEU A 214 -9.32 -7.61 -12.26
N GLY A 215 -10.64 -7.65 -12.34
CA GLY A 215 -11.53 -7.81 -11.20
C GLY A 215 -11.29 -9.10 -10.43
N ALA A 216 -11.21 -10.23 -11.13
CA ALA A 216 -10.96 -11.53 -10.51
C ALA A 216 -9.60 -11.57 -9.80
N MET A 217 -8.54 -11.09 -10.46
CA MET A 217 -7.22 -10.96 -9.84
C MET A 217 -7.29 -10.08 -8.60
N TRP A 218 -8.01 -8.97 -8.68
CA TRP A 218 -8.12 -8.02 -7.60
C TRP A 218 -8.89 -8.55 -6.39
N PHE A 219 -10.07 -9.13 -6.59
CA PHE A 219 -10.84 -9.74 -5.51
C PHE A 219 -10.09 -10.92 -4.88
N GLY A 220 -9.30 -11.66 -5.67
CA GLY A 220 -8.38 -12.66 -5.16
C GLY A 220 -7.32 -12.07 -4.20
N LEU A 221 -6.70 -10.94 -4.58
CA LEU A 221 -5.75 -10.23 -3.71
C LEU A 221 -6.42 -9.69 -2.44
N ILE A 222 -7.63 -9.13 -2.54
CA ILE A 222 -8.42 -8.68 -1.39
C ILE A 222 -8.69 -9.84 -0.44
N ALA A 223 -9.16 -10.98 -0.95
CA ALA A 223 -9.43 -12.18 -0.15
C ALA A 223 -8.16 -12.68 0.56
N GLY A 224 -7.05 -12.80 -0.17
CA GLY A 224 -5.76 -13.17 0.41
C GLY A 224 -5.30 -12.21 1.52
N ARG A 225 -5.47 -10.90 1.31
CA ARG A 225 -5.15 -9.89 2.34
C ARG A 225 -6.06 -9.99 3.56
N LEU A 226 -7.36 -10.19 3.39
CA LEU A 226 -8.29 -10.35 4.50
C LEU A 226 -7.93 -11.58 5.35
N LEU A 227 -7.56 -12.71 4.72
CA LEU A 227 -7.08 -13.89 5.45
C LEU A 227 -5.86 -13.56 6.34
N VAL A 228 -4.91 -12.78 5.82
CA VAL A 228 -3.74 -12.32 6.61
C VAL A 228 -4.16 -11.39 7.75
N VAL A 229 -5.08 -10.44 7.50
CA VAL A 229 -5.62 -9.53 8.55
C VAL A 229 -6.23 -10.34 9.68
N TYR A 230 -7.15 -11.26 9.36
CA TYR A 230 -7.84 -12.06 10.35
C TYR A 230 -6.90 -12.98 11.12
N GLY A 231 -5.96 -13.64 10.44
CA GLY A 231 -4.95 -14.46 11.11
C GLY A 231 -4.07 -13.64 12.07
N ARG A 232 -3.61 -12.46 11.64
CA ARG A 232 -2.78 -11.58 12.48
C ARG A 232 -3.55 -11.05 13.68
N TRP A 233 -4.79 -10.62 13.48
CA TRP A 233 -5.65 -10.03 14.49
C TRP A 233 -6.10 -11.08 15.51
N GLY A 234 -6.49 -12.28 15.08
CA GLY A 234 -6.85 -13.39 15.97
C GLY A 234 -5.73 -13.71 16.95
N ALA A 235 -4.51 -13.93 16.44
CA ALA A 235 -3.33 -14.17 17.27
C ALA A 235 -3.03 -13.01 18.23
N TYR A 236 -3.28 -11.76 17.81
CA TYR A 236 -3.11 -10.59 18.67
C TYR A 236 -4.12 -10.58 19.83
N VAL A 237 -5.41 -10.81 19.56
CA VAL A 237 -6.47 -10.85 20.58
C VAL A 237 -6.22 -11.96 21.58
N GLU A 238 -5.83 -13.15 21.12
CA GLU A 238 -5.48 -14.27 22.00
C GLU A 238 -4.32 -13.94 22.93
N SER A 239 -3.24 -13.33 22.41
CA SER A 239 -2.10 -12.92 23.23
C SER A 239 -2.48 -11.93 24.33
N ARG A 240 -3.45 -11.05 24.08
CA ARG A 240 -3.96 -10.07 25.05
C ARG A 240 -4.82 -10.73 26.11
N LYS A 241 -5.68 -11.68 25.74
CA LYS A 241 -6.47 -12.47 26.70
C LYS A 241 -5.55 -13.24 27.66
N LEU A 242 -4.55 -13.95 27.12
CA LEU A 242 -3.56 -14.68 27.92
C LEU A 242 -2.70 -13.75 28.79
N GLY A 243 -2.30 -12.59 28.27
CA GLY A 243 -1.55 -11.58 29.03
C GLY A 243 -2.36 -10.97 30.18
N SER A 244 -3.65 -10.72 29.97
CA SER A 244 -4.55 -10.22 31.03
C SER A 244 -4.79 -11.26 32.13
N ALA A 245 -4.82 -12.55 31.78
CA ALA A 245 -4.99 -13.64 32.74
C ALA A 245 -3.77 -13.84 33.67
N ARG A 246 -2.57 -13.35 33.28
CA ARG A 246 -1.35 -13.52 34.09
C ARG A 246 -1.18 -12.52 35.24
N GLY A 247 -2.05 -11.50 35.32
CA GLY A 247 -2.08 -10.52 36.41
C GLY A 247 -0.77 -9.73 36.62
N PRO A 248 -0.81 -8.60 37.37
CA PRO A 248 0.39 -7.82 37.70
C PRO A 248 1.45 -8.60 38.50
N GLY A 249 1.09 -9.76 39.06
CA GLY A 249 1.99 -10.62 39.87
C GLY A 249 2.85 -11.61 39.07
N GLY A 250 2.53 -11.88 37.79
CA GLY A 250 3.21 -12.91 37.00
C GLY A 250 4.59 -12.50 36.49
N GLU A 251 4.79 -11.23 36.11
CA GLU A 251 6.06 -10.74 35.56
C GLU A 251 7.19 -10.74 36.59
N ARG A 252 6.89 -10.52 37.88
CA ARG A 252 7.89 -10.60 38.95
C ARG A 252 8.36 -12.03 39.23
N ARG A 253 7.55 -13.06 38.94
CA ARG A 253 7.90 -14.46 39.22
C ARG A 253 8.82 -15.05 38.14
N SER A 254 8.64 -14.71 36.87
CA SER A 254 9.53 -15.18 35.79
C SER A 254 10.92 -14.53 35.83
N ALA A 255 11.03 -13.28 36.27
CA ALA A 255 12.34 -12.64 36.49
C ALA A 255 13.12 -13.25 37.67
N ARG A 256 12.42 -13.76 38.69
CA ARG A 256 13.05 -14.42 39.86
C ARG A 256 13.55 -15.84 39.58
N ILE A 257 12.97 -16.55 38.62
CA ILE A 257 13.40 -17.91 38.26
C ILE A 257 14.60 -17.88 37.29
N ALA A 258 14.76 -16.81 36.49
CA ALA A 258 15.92 -16.63 35.62
C ALA A 258 17.19 -16.15 36.35
N ALA A 259 17.07 -15.68 37.60
CA ALA A 259 18.19 -15.40 38.49
C ALA A 259 18.52 -16.64 39.35
N ALA A 260 18.73 -17.79 38.71
CA ALA A 260 19.40 -18.90 39.37
C ALA A 260 20.87 -18.48 39.63
N PRO A 261 21.43 -18.75 40.82
CA PRO A 261 22.78 -18.32 41.18
C PRO A 261 23.79 -18.89 40.19
N ALA A 262 24.71 -18.03 39.73
CA ALA A 262 25.88 -18.44 38.98
C ALA A 262 26.59 -19.57 39.74
N GLY A 263 26.65 -20.75 39.13
CA GLY A 263 27.33 -21.90 39.69
C GLY A 263 28.80 -21.58 40.02
N PRO A 264 29.39 -22.29 40.99
CA PRO A 264 30.75 -22.00 41.46
C PRO A 264 31.74 -22.09 40.29
N LYS A 265 32.55 -21.04 40.15
CA LYS A 265 33.73 -21.05 39.28
C LYS A 265 34.63 -22.19 39.75
N ARG A 266 34.89 -23.17 38.88
CA ARG A 266 35.95 -24.14 39.11
C ARG A 266 37.28 -23.46 38.80
N GLU A 267 38.18 -23.52 39.76
CA GLU A 267 39.60 -23.14 39.65
C GLU A 267 40.38 -24.12 38.77
#